data_AF-A0A0K8Q3B1-F1
#
_entry.id   AF-A0A0K8Q3B1-F1
#
_cell.length_a   1.000
_cell.length_b   1.000
_cell.length_c   1.000
_cell.angle_alpha   90.00
_cell.angle_beta   90.00
_cell.angle_gamma   90.00
#
_symmetry.space_group_name_H-M   'P 1'
#
loop_
_entity.id
_entity.type
_entity.pdbx_description
1 polymer ?
#
loop_
_entity_poly.entity_id
_entity_poly.type
_entity_poly.pdbx_seq_one_letter_code
_entity_poly.pdbx_strand_id
1 'polypeptide(L)'
;ARDIMTKKAFENAIAVTMAFGGSTNAVLHLLAIAREAEVELTLEDFNRIGDKIPHLGDLKPFGRYVMTDVDKIGGVPVIMRALLDAGLLHGDCLTVTGKTVAENLAAINPPDLDGKILRAMDNPIHKTGGITILHGTMAPEGAVVKSAGFDADVFEAPPGCSNVSRAPGRPGQR
;
A
#
# COMPACT_ATOMS: atom_id res chain seq x y z
N ALA A 1 11.09 -2.71 20.84
CA ALA A 1 10.56 -2.98 19.48
C ALA A 1 9.03 -2.95 19.46
N ARG A 2 8.36 -3.64 20.39
CA ARG A 2 6.90 -3.60 20.53
C ARG A 2 6.32 -2.22 20.86
N ASP A 3 7.13 -1.32 21.42
CA ASP A 3 6.76 0.09 21.64
C ASP A 3 6.55 0.87 20.32
N ILE A 4 7.18 0.41 19.23
CA ILE A 4 7.07 1.01 17.89
C ILE A 4 6.06 0.22 17.05
N MET A 5 6.16 -1.12 17.06
CA MET A 5 5.35 -2.01 16.25
C MET A 5 3.98 -2.28 16.88
N THR A 6 3.18 -1.21 17.00
CA THR A 6 1.82 -1.23 17.55
C THR A 6 0.78 -1.40 16.44
N LYS A 7 -0.48 -1.71 16.80
CA LYS A 7 -1.60 -1.75 15.84
C LYS A 7 -1.66 -0.50 14.95
N LYS A 8 -1.60 0.69 15.55
CA LYS A 8 -1.58 1.97 14.81
C LYS A 8 -0.39 2.09 13.84
N ALA A 9 0.78 1.58 14.20
CA ALA A 9 1.93 1.57 13.30
C ALA A 9 1.73 0.64 12.10
N PHE A 10 1.08 -0.53 12.29
CA PHE A 10 0.67 -1.39 11.17
C PHE A 10 -0.40 -0.72 10.31
N GLU A 11 -1.36 -0.03 10.91
CA GLU A 11 -2.36 0.74 10.15
C GLU A 11 -1.70 1.83 9.29
N ASN A 12 -0.70 2.54 9.83
CA ASN A 12 0.13 3.48 9.07
C ASN A 12 0.86 2.80 7.91
N ALA A 13 1.46 1.63 8.15
CA ALA A 13 2.17 0.89 7.10
C ALA A 13 1.22 0.44 5.97
N ILE A 14 0.01 0.00 6.31
CA ILE A 14 -1.04 -0.31 5.34
C ILE A 14 -1.43 0.94 4.57
N ALA A 15 -1.70 2.06 5.24
CA ALA A 15 -2.10 3.30 4.61
C ALA A 15 -1.06 3.78 3.57
N VAL A 16 0.23 3.80 3.95
CA VAL A 16 1.31 4.17 3.03
C VAL A 16 1.41 3.18 1.86
N THR A 17 1.27 1.87 2.12
CA THR A 17 1.27 0.84 1.07
C THR A 17 0.13 1.04 0.08
N MET A 18 -1.08 1.35 0.57
CA MET A 18 -2.27 1.62 -0.24
C MET A 18 -2.09 2.86 -1.12
N ALA A 19 -1.57 3.94 -0.53
CA ALA A 19 -1.37 5.20 -1.23
C ALA A 19 -0.32 5.10 -2.35
N PHE A 20 0.70 4.26 -2.19
CA PHE A 20 1.68 3.98 -3.24
C PHE A 20 1.23 2.95 -4.29
N GLY A 21 0.13 2.22 -4.04
CA GLY A 21 -0.21 1.05 -4.85
C GLY A 21 0.86 -0.03 -4.76
N GLY A 22 1.26 -0.37 -3.53
CA GLY A 22 2.37 -1.27 -3.22
C GLY A 22 2.23 -2.71 -3.74
N SER A 23 3.19 -3.56 -3.39
CA SER A 23 3.14 -4.99 -3.75
C SER A 23 2.07 -5.71 -2.94
N THR A 24 1.33 -6.64 -3.55
CA THR A 24 0.40 -7.52 -2.82
C THR A 24 1.11 -8.38 -1.78
N ASN A 25 2.40 -8.67 -1.97
CA ASN A 25 3.22 -9.37 -0.97
C ASN A 25 3.39 -8.60 0.34
N ALA A 26 3.18 -7.27 0.33
CA ALA A 26 3.18 -6.49 1.57
C ALA A 26 2.10 -6.97 2.54
N VAL A 27 0.96 -7.49 2.04
CA VAL A 27 -0.09 -8.08 2.88
C VAL A 27 0.48 -9.27 3.68
N LEU A 28 1.14 -10.21 3.00
CA LEU A 28 1.75 -11.38 3.63
C LEU A 28 2.80 -10.98 4.67
N HIS A 29 3.68 -10.04 4.31
CA HIS A 29 4.76 -9.61 5.19
C HIS A 29 4.24 -8.84 6.41
N LEU A 30 3.28 -7.94 6.24
CA LEU A 30 2.72 -7.18 7.36
C LEU A 30 1.97 -8.09 8.34
N LEU A 31 1.19 -9.07 7.84
CA LEU A 31 0.54 -10.07 8.70
C LEU A 31 1.58 -10.91 9.48
N ALA A 32 2.66 -11.34 8.83
CA ALA A 32 3.71 -12.10 9.48
C ALA A 32 4.46 -11.29 10.56
N ILE A 33 4.80 -10.03 10.27
CA ILE A 33 5.47 -9.14 11.21
C ILE A 33 4.54 -8.79 12.38
N ALA A 34 3.25 -8.57 12.13
CA ALA A 34 2.26 -8.32 13.18
C ALA A 34 2.14 -9.51 14.13
N ARG A 35 2.10 -10.74 13.59
CA ARG A 35 2.10 -11.96 14.39
C ARG A 35 3.33 -12.08 15.28
N GLU A 36 4.53 -11.81 14.76
CA GLU A 36 5.78 -11.82 15.53
C GLU A 36 5.82 -10.71 16.60
N ALA A 37 5.20 -9.56 16.32
CA ALA A 37 5.05 -8.46 17.25
C ALA A 37 3.94 -8.68 18.29
N GLU A 38 3.20 -9.80 18.22
CA GLU A 38 2.01 -10.09 19.02
C GLU A 38 0.90 -9.02 18.89
N VAL A 39 0.75 -8.49 17.67
CA VAL A 39 -0.30 -7.54 17.31
C VAL A 39 -1.32 -8.23 16.40
N GLU A 40 -2.59 -8.13 16.75
CA GLU A 40 -3.67 -8.63 15.92
C GLU A 40 -3.80 -7.79 14.64
N LEU A 41 -3.62 -8.43 13.48
CA LEU A 41 -3.81 -7.84 12.17
C LEU A 41 -4.48 -8.89 11.28
N THR A 42 -5.57 -8.50 10.62
CA THR A 42 -6.37 -9.39 9.77
C THR A 42 -6.38 -8.88 8.32
N LEU A 43 -6.86 -9.71 7.39
CA LEU A 43 -7.07 -9.27 6.01
C LEU A 43 -8.11 -8.14 5.93
N GLU A 44 -9.13 -8.15 6.78
CA GLU A 44 -10.18 -7.12 6.81
C GLU A 44 -9.63 -5.73 7.13
N ASP A 45 -8.55 -5.64 7.92
CA ASP A 45 -7.88 -4.37 8.19
C ASP A 45 -7.39 -3.68 6.91
N PHE A 46 -6.97 -4.45 5.90
CA PHE A 46 -6.51 -3.90 4.63
C PHE A 46 -7.64 -3.23 3.86
N ASN A 47 -8.83 -3.83 3.81
CA ASN A 47 -10.00 -3.19 3.19
C ASN A 47 -10.46 -1.98 4.02
N ARG A 48 -10.65 -2.14 5.34
CA ARG A 48 -11.10 -1.07 6.24
C ARG A 48 -10.25 0.20 6.13
N ILE A 49 -8.94 0.04 5.95
CA ILE A 49 -8.01 1.14 5.77
C ILE A 49 -8.00 1.58 4.31
N GLY A 50 -7.80 0.65 3.37
CA GLY A 50 -7.71 0.91 1.94
C GLY A 50 -8.91 1.65 1.35
N ASP A 51 -10.11 1.44 1.87
CA ASP A 51 -11.34 2.14 1.47
C ASP A 51 -11.31 3.65 1.75
N LYS A 52 -10.43 4.10 2.67
CA LYS A 52 -10.28 5.50 3.04
C LYS A 52 -9.05 6.16 2.43
N ILE A 53 -8.14 5.36 1.89
CA ILE A 53 -6.84 5.84 1.39
C ILE A 53 -6.88 5.96 -0.12
N PRO A 54 -6.74 7.16 -0.69
CA PRO A 54 -6.64 7.31 -2.14
C PRO A 54 -5.32 6.72 -2.66
N HIS A 55 -5.35 6.13 -3.85
CA HIS A 55 -4.14 5.71 -4.56
C HIS A 55 -3.49 6.91 -5.26
N LEU A 56 -2.32 7.34 -4.79
CA LEU A 56 -1.65 8.58 -5.22
C LEU A 56 -0.40 8.33 -6.07
N GLY A 57 0.29 7.20 -5.89
CA GLY A 57 1.57 6.93 -6.55
C GLY A 57 1.43 6.47 -8.00
N ASP A 58 1.89 7.28 -8.96
CA ASP A 58 1.98 6.89 -10.38
C ASP A 58 3.26 6.08 -10.64
N LEU A 59 3.35 4.93 -9.97
CA LEU A 59 4.56 4.12 -9.93
C LEU A 59 4.44 2.81 -10.71
N LYS A 60 5.54 2.40 -11.34
CA LYS A 60 5.66 1.07 -11.93
C LYS A 60 5.32 -0.02 -10.89
N PRO A 61 4.67 -1.11 -11.31
CA PRO A 61 4.57 -1.60 -12.70
C PRO A 61 3.39 -1.04 -13.52
N PHE A 62 2.43 -0.34 -12.93
CA PHE A 62 1.23 0.16 -13.64
C PHE A 62 1.31 1.64 -13.98
N GLY A 63 2.07 2.40 -13.20
CA GLY A 63 2.36 3.81 -13.46
C GLY A 63 3.64 4.05 -14.23
N ARG A 64 3.99 5.33 -14.35
CA ARG A 64 5.08 5.83 -15.20
C ARG A 64 6.44 5.89 -14.50
N TYR A 65 6.45 6.16 -13.19
CA TYR A 65 7.65 6.53 -12.46
C TYR A 65 8.24 5.40 -11.61
N VAL A 66 9.46 5.59 -11.10
CA VAL A 66 10.16 4.65 -10.23
C VAL A 66 10.49 5.28 -8.87
N MET A 67 10.92 4.46 -7.90
CA MET A 67 11.18 4.96 -6.54
C MET A 67 12.28 6.03 -6.47
N THR A 68 13.23 6.04 -7.41
CA THR A 68 14.24 7.10 -7.51
C THR A 68 13.64 8.44 -7.93
N ASP A 69 12.47 8.46 -8.56
CA ASP A 69 11.76 9.71 -8.88
C ASP A 69 11.01 10.22 -7.65
N VAL A 70 10.46 9.33 -6.82
CA VAL A 70 9.87 9.67 -5.51
C VAL A 70 10.92 10.28 -4.59
N ASP A 71 12.12 9.72 -4.55
CA ASP A 71 13.24 10.25 -3.78
C ASP A 71 13.56 11.71 -4.14
N LYS A 72 13.63 12.03 -5.44
CA LYS A 72 13.93 13.38 -5.95
C LYS A 72 12.91 14.46 -5.52
N ILE A 73 11.67 14.07 -5.23
CA ILE A 73 10.63 15.01 -4.79
C ILE A 73 10.45 15.06 -3.27
N GLY A 74 11.31 14.39 -2.49
CA GLY A 74 11.29 14.41 -1.02
C GLY A 74 11.00 13.06 -0.37
N GLY A 75 10.81 12.00 -1.17
CA GLY A 75 10.73 10.63 -0.69
C GLY A 75 9.40 10.26 -0.01
N VAL A 76 9.43 9.17 0.76
CA VAL A 76 8.27 8.66 1.52
C VAL A 76 7.68 9.69 2.49
N PRO A 77 8.46 10.58 3.16
CA PRO A 77 7.88 11.61 4.03
C PRO A 77 6.82 12.50 3.35
N VAL A 78 6.90 12.73 2.05
CA VAL A 78 5.91 13.53 1.29
C VAL A 78 4.52 12.92 1.37
N ILE A 79 4.39 11.62 1.04
CA ILE A 79 3.09 10.95 1.11
C ILE A 79 2.61 10.79 2.55
N MET A 80 3.54 10.53 3.48
CA MET A 80 3.19 10.41 4.90
C MET A 80 2.66 11.73 5.48
N ARG A 81 3.24 12.87 5.08
CA ARG A 81 2.75 14.20 5.46
C ARG A 81 1.33 14.42 4.93
N ALA A 82 1.10 14.18 3.65
CA ALA A 82 -0.23 14.36 3.05
C ALA A 82 -1.31 13.48 3.73
N LEU A 83 -0.98 12.23 4.05
CA LEU A 83 -1.88 11.35 4.79
C LEU A 83 -2.10 11.81 6.24
N LEU A 84 -1.06 12.30 6.91
CA LEU A 84 -1.19 12.85 8.27
C LEU A 84 -2.10 14.07 8.31
N ASP A 85 -1.90 15.02 7.39
CA ASP A 85 -2.68 16.26 7.33
C ASP A 85 -4.15 15.98 6.99
N ALA A 86 -4.43 14.91 6.25
CA ALA A 86 -5.77 14.41 5.97
C ALA A 86 -6.40 13.59 7.12
N GLY A 87 -5.69 13.38 8.24
CA GLY A 87 -6.16 12.55 9.35
C GLY A 87 -6.19 11.04 9.05
N LEU A 88 -5.45 10.60 8.03
CA LEU A 88 -5.37 9.22 7.55
C LEU A 88 -4.12 8.47 8.08
N LEU A 89 -3.30 9.13 8.90
CA LEU A 89 -2.10 8.58 9.50
C LEU A 89 -2.07 8.87 11.02
N HIS A 90 -1.72 7.88 11.83
CA HIS A 90 -1.53 8.03 13.27
C HIS A 90 -0.21 8.74 13.55
N GLY A 91 -0.29 10.03 13.85
CA GLY A 91 0.87 10.88 14.12
C GLY A 91 1.56 10.59 15.45
N ASP A 92 0.86 10.00 16.42
CA ASP A 92 1.33 9.72 17.79
C ASP A 92 2.22 8.46 17.90
N CYS A 93 2.34 7.67 16.82
CA CYS A 93 3.19 6.48 16.83
C CYS A 93 4.66 6.82 17.07
N LEU A 94 5.29 6.19 18.07
CA LEU A 94 6.73 6.26 18.32
C LEU A 94 7.52 5.68 17.15
N THR A 95 8.66 6.28 16.81
CA THR A 95 9.59 5.77 15.80
C THR A 95 10.97 5.50 16.39
N VAL A 96 11.85 4.90 15.58
CA VAL A 96 13.24 4.58 15.95
C VAL A 96 14.10 5.81 16.30
N THR A 97 13.64 7.02 15.95
CA THR A 97 14.31 8.28 16.30
C THR A 97 14.08 8.68 17.77
N GLY A 98 13.21 7.97 18.49
CA GLY A 98 12.71 8.36 19.81
C GLY A 98 11.62 9.43 19.77
N LYS A 99 11.24 9.89 18.57
CA LYS A 99 10.15 10.86 18.35
C LYS A 99 8.96 10.20 17.67
N THR A 100 7.80 10.82 17.77
CA THR A 100 6.58 10.41 17.08
C THR A 100 6.66 10.63 15.57
N VAL A 101 5.76 10.01 14.80
CA VAL A 101 5.65 10.22 13.35
C VAL A 101 5.42 11.70 13.03
N ALA A 102 4.50 12.36 13.74
CA ALA A 102 4.19 13.77 13.52
C ALA A 102 5.39 14.69 13.80
N GLU A 103 6.14 14.45 14.87
CA GLU A 103 7.36 15.22 15.19
C GLU A 103 8.44 15.05 14.13
N ASN A 104 8.62 13.84 13.60
CA ASN A 104 9.59 13.60 12.53
C ASN A 104 9.20 14.30 11.24
N LEU A 105 7.92 14.24 10.85
CA LEU A 105 7.43 14.93 9.66
C LEU A 105 7.51 16.45 9.81
N ALA A 106 7.25 16.98 11.01
CA ALA A 106 7.45 18.39 11.33
C ALA A 106 8.93 18.81 11.21
N ALA A 107 9.86 17.99 11.69
CA ALA A 107 11.28 18.28 11.62
C ALA A 107 11.85 18.19 10.18
N ILE A 108 11.37 17.24 9.37
CA ILE A 108 11.77 17.09 7.97
C ILE A 108 11.18 18.21 7.11
N ASN A 109 9.96 18.64 7.42
CA ASN A 109 9.18 19.60 6.64
C ASN A 109 9.18 19.27 5.13
N PRO A 110 8.68 18.08 4.74
CA PRO A 110 8.70 17.65 3.34
C PRO A 110 7.82 18.57 2.49
N PRO A 111 8.12 18.71 1.18
CA PRO A 111 7.27 19.46 0.27
C PRO A 111 5.91 18.80 0.09
N ASP A 112 4.97 19.54 -0.49
CA ASP A 112 3.67 19.02 -0.90
C ASP A 112 3.79 18.00 -2.05
N LEU A 113 2.70 17.27 -2.30
CA LEU A 113 2.56 16.36 -3.43
C LEU A 113 2.80 17.11 -4.74
N ASP A 114 3.68 16.58 -5.61
CA ASP A 114 4.07 17.26 -6.86
C ASP A 114 2.98 17.24 -7.94
N GLY A 115 1.93 16.43 -7.75
CA GLY A 115 0.78 16.29 -8.63
C GLY A 115 1.02 15.41 -9.86
N LYS A 116 2.27 14.94 -10.09
CA LYS A 116 2.64 14.09 -11.23
C LYS A 116 3.09 12.70 -10.77
N ILE A 117 4.16 12.62 -9.97
CA ILE A 117 4.69 11.35 -9.45
C ILE A 117 3.80 10.89 -8.29
N LEU A 118 3.51 11.80 -7.37
CA LEU A 118 2.53 11.65 -6.31
C LEU A 118 1.37 12.61 -6.61
N ARG A 119 0.22 12.03 -6.95
CA ARG A 119 -0.99 12.77 -7.29
C ARG A 119 -1.51 13.54 -6.08
N ALA A 120 -2.19 14.65 -6.33
CA ALA A 120 -2.88 15.42 -5.29
C ALA A 120 -4.03 14.60 -4.67
N MET A 121 -4.35 14.87 -3.40
CA MET A 121 -5.40 14.17 -2.66
C MET A 121 -6.79 14.27 -3.31
N ASP A 122 -7.07 15.39 -3.99
CA ASP A 122 -8.33 15.67 -4.69
C ASP A 122 -8.37 15.15 -6.14
N ASN A 123 -7.22 14.72 -6.67
CA ASN A 123 -7.09 14.18 -8.02
C ASN A 123 -6.26 12.88 -8.04
N PRO A 124 -6.66 11.85 -7.26
CA PRO A 124 -5.92 10.60 -7.14
C PRO A 124 -6.04 9.77 -8.41
N ILE A 125 -5.24 8.70 -8.51
CA ILE A 125 -5.37 7.71 -9.61
C ILE A 125 -6.65 6.90 -9.40
N HIS A 126 -6.82 6.37 -8.18
CA HIS A 126 -8.05 5.70 -7.76
C HIS A 126 -8.51 6.27 -6.42
N LYS A 127 -9.82 6.30 -6.20
CA LYS A 127 -10.43 6.84 -4.97
C LYS A 127 -10.12 6.01 -3.71
N THR A 128 -9.80 4.73 -3.91
CA THR A 128 -9.45 3.78 -2.85
C THR A 128 -8.08 3.17 -3.11
N GLY A 129 -7.54 2.46 -2.12
CA GLY A 129 -6.19 1.93 -2.11
C GLY A 129 -5.92 0.95 -3.26
N GLY A 130 -4.63 0.84 -3.63
CA GLY A 130 -4.20 0.02 -4.77
C GLY A 130 -4.22 -1.50 -4.56
N ILE A 131 -4.72 -1.98 -3.41
CA ILE A 131 -4.86 -3.41 -3.08
C ILE A 131 -6.27 -3.63 -2.53
N THR A 132 -6.92 -4.70 -2.96
CA THR A 132 -8.25 -5.09 -2.49
C THR A 132 -8.23 -6.54 -2.02
N ILE A 133 -8.89 -6.80 -0.89
CA ILE A 133 -9.15 -8.15 -0.40
C ILE A 133 -10.53 -8.59 -0.90
N LEU A 134 -10.57 -9.72 -1.61
CA LEU A 134 -11.78 -10.33 -2.14
C LEU A 134 -12.20 -11.52 -1.27
N HIS A 135 -13.50 -11.68 -1.10
CA HIS A 135 -14.11 -12.87 -0.53
C HIS A 135 -15.17 -13.42 -1.49
N GLY A 136 -15.42 -14.72 -1.42
CA GLY A 136 -16.44 -15.36 -2.23
C GLY A 136 -16.34 -16.88 -2.19
N THR A 137 -17.18 -17.55 -2.97
CA THR A 137 -17.24 -19.02 -3.01
C THR A 137 -15.90 -19.66 -3.40
N MET A 138 -15.09 -18.99 -4.22
CA MET A 138 -13.75 -19.45 -4.64
C MET A 138 -12.62 -19.01 -3.70
N ALA A 139 -12.87 -18.05 -2.80
CA ALA A 139 -11.89 -17.51 -1.87
C ALA A 139 -12.56 -17.24 -0.51
N PRO A 140 -13.05 -18.27 0.19
CA PRO A 140 -13.78 -18.10 1.45
C PRO A 140 -12.91 -17.46 2.54
N GLU A 141 -11.61 -17.80 2.58
CA GLU A 141 -10.63 -17.26 3.52
C GLU A 141 -9.97 -15.95 3.04
N GLY A 142 -10.37 -15.46 1.86
CA GLY A 142 -9.85 -14.23 1.28
C GLY A 142 -8.83 -14.45 0.15
N ALA A 143 -8.79 -13.51 -0.78
CA ALA A 143 -7.80 -13.41 -1.85
C ALA A 143 -7.33 -11.96 -2.00
N VAL A 144 -6.10 -11.75 -2.47
CA VAL A 144 -5.52 -10.41 -2.65
C VAL A 144 -5.46 -10.08 -4.14
N VAL A 145 -6.02 -8.94 -4.53
CA VAL A 145 -5.91 -8.41 -5.90
C VAL A 145 -5.31 -7.01 -5.89
N LYS A 146 -4.53 -6.68 -6.92
CA LYS A 146 -3.97 -5.36 -7.12
C LYS A 146 -4.89 -4.51 -7.99
N SER A 147 -5.80 -3.78 -7.35
CA SER A 147 -6.74 -2.85 -8.00
C SER A 147 -6.03 -1.67 -8.69
N ALA A 148 -4.79 -1.34 -8.29
CA ALA A 148 -4.02 -0.28 -8.93
C ALA A 148 -3.74 -0.48 -10.43
N GLY A 149 -4.00 -1.67 -10.98
CA GLY A 149 -3.69 -2.03 -12.36
C GLY A 149 -4.86 -2.03 -13.34
N PHE A 150 -6.11 -1.78 -12.91
CA PHE A 150 -7.28 -1.84 -13.78
C PHE A 150 -8.47 -1.03 -13.26
N ASP A 151 -9.24 -0.45 -14.18
CA ASP A 151 -10.42 0.38 -13.89
C ASP A 151 -11.75 -0.41 -13.87
N ALA A 152 -11.72 -1.70 -14.22
CA ALA A 152 -12.94 -2.50 -14.33
C ALA A 152 -13.42 -2.98 -12.96
N ASP A 153 -14.67 -2.67 -12.63
CA ASP A 153 -15.30 -3.09 -11.36
C ASP A 153 -15.70 -4.57 -11.33
N VAL A 154 -16.00 -5.15 -12.50
CA VAL A 154 -16.43 -6.56 -12.63
C VAL A 154 -15.75 -7.19 -13.85
N PHE A 155 -15.29 -8.43 -13.68
CA PHE A 155 -14.77 -9.26 -14.75
C PHE A 155 -15.42 -10.65 -14.71
N GLU A 156 -16.04 -11.05 -15.82
CA GLU A 156 -16.61 -12.39 -16.00
C GLU A 156 -15.87 -13.12 -17.12
N ALA A 157 -15.43 -14.35 -16.83
CA ALA A 157 -14.80 -15.23 -17.81
C ALA A 157 -15.66 -16.49 -18.01
N PRO A 158 -15.63 -17.09 -19.22
CA PRO A 158 -16.29 -18.37 -19.47
C PRO A 158 -15.76 -19.48 -18.54
N PRO A 159 -16.60 -20.49 -18.20
CA PRO A 159 -16.14 -21.64 -17.45
C PRO A 159 -15.02 -22.37 -18.19
N GLY A 160 -13.90 -22.65 -17.51
CA GLY A 160 -12.78 -23.44 -18.06
C GLY A 160 -11.49 -22.67 -18.37
N CYS A 161 -11.43 -21.36 -18.14
CA CYS A 161 -10.16 -20.62 -18.18
C CYS A 161 -9.27 -21.02 -16.99
N SER A 162 -8.37 -21.99 -17.19
CA SER A 162 -7.31 -22.32 -16.22
C SER A 162 -6.03 -21.56 -16.57
N ASN A 163 -5.65 -20.58 -15.75
CA ASN A 163 -4.32 -19.97 -15.82
C ASN A 163 -3.30 -20.89 -15.14
N VAL A 164 -2.89 -21.97 -15.82
CA VAL A 164 -1.66 -22.66 -15.45
C VAL A 164 -0.50 -21.79 -15.94
N SER A 165 0.00 -20.89 -15.10
CA SER A 165 1.27 -20.22 -15.35
C SER A 165 2.41 -21.23 -15.20
N ARG A 166 2.69 -22.01 -16.25
CA ARG A 166 4.01 -22.65 -16.39
C ARG A 166 5.00 -21.53 -16.67
N ALA A 167 6.00 -21.36 -15.80
CA ALA A 167 7.14 -20.51 -16.11
C ALA A 167 7.69 -20.94 -17.49
N PRO A 168 7.93 -20.01 -18.45
CA PRO A 168 8.59 -20.39 -19.68
C PRO A 168 9.98 -20.91 -19.31
N GLY A 169 10.20 -22.22 -19.50
CA GLY A 169 11.52 -22.81 -19.42
C GLY A 169 12.43 -22.06 -20.39
N ARG A 170 13.59 -21.59 -19.91
CA ARG A 170 14.58 -20.94 -20.77
C ARG A 170 14.95 -21.90 -21.90
N PRO A 171 14.78 -21.53 -23.18
CA PRO A 171 15.32 -22.33 -24.25
C PRO A 171 16.83 -22.13 -24.27
N GLY A 172 17.59 -23.23 -24.09
CA GLY A 172 19.00 -23.28 -24.47
C GLY A 172 20.06 -23.25 -23.36
N GLN A 173 20.00 -24.18 -22.41
CA GLN A 173 21.24 -24.73 -21.85
C GLN A 173 21.34 -26.20 -22.27
N ARG A 174 22.25 -26.47 -23.21
CA ARG A 174 22.87 -27.78 -23.40
C ARG A 174 23.84 -28.03 -22.25
#